data_AF-A0A9E3BS16-F1
#
_entry.id   AF-A0A9E3BS16-F1
#
_cell.length_a   1.000
_cell.length_b   1.000
_cell.length_c   1.000
_cell.angle_alpha   90.00
_cell.angle_beta   90.00
_cell.angle_gamma   90.00
#
_symmetry.space_group_name_H-M   'P 1'
#
loop_
_entity.id
_entity.type
_entity.pdbx_description
1 polymer ?
#
loop_
_entity_poly.entity_id
_entity_poly.type
_entity_poly.pdbx_seq_one_letter_code
_entity_poly.pdbx_strand_id
1 'polypeptide(L)'
;MRPLSARRWQRGDTLGPALRAKAVEQVGHMHAWLEAQLDGRDWLNGEGFGWGDLAAVPYVTISSIFGIDPDPGSALVRWLKRARPSVAHTVEEALATIPFMETLSDLVSSGAFVRHYRDHRLEWMVRSGGLQVVVEGLADHTIRFTDTARFAAPYTAAAAD
;
A
#
# COMPACT_ATOMS: atom_id res chain seq x y z
N MET A 1 -6.17 33.58 -18.32
CA MET A 1 -6.28 32.71 -17.13
C MET A 1 -6.75 31.33 -17.60
N ARG A 2 -5.92 30.27 -17.55
CA ARG A 2 -6.33 28.92 -18.02
C ARG A 2 -7.32 28.28 -17.02
N PRO A 3 -8.34 27.54 -17.49
CA PRO A 3 -9.35 26.91 -16.62
C PRO A 3 -8.72 25.92 -15.64
N LEU A 4 -9.29 25.86 -14.42
CA LEU A 4 -8.80 25.05 -13.29
C LEU A 4 -8.67 23.56 -13.63
N SER A 5 -9.49 23.06 -14.55
CA SER A 5 -9.44 21.67 -15.04
C SER A 5 -8.12 21.33 -15.73
N ALA A 6 -7.55 22.23 -16.54
CA ALA A 6 -6.30 21.97 -17.25
C ALA A 6 -5.06 21.95 -16.33
N ARG A 7 -5.10 22.68 -15.20
CA ARG A 7 -4.03 22.66 -14.17
C ARG A 7 -4.09 21.43 -13.26
N ARG A 8 -5.24 20.75 -13.21
CA ARG A 8 -5.48 19.56 -12.38
C ARG A 8 -4.86 18.32 -13.01
N TRP A 9 -5.04 18.12 -14.32
CA TRP A 9 -4.47 16.97 -15.04
C TRP A 9 -2.95 17.05 -15.19
N GLN A 10 -2.41 18.23 -15.54
CA GLN A 10 -0.95 18.44 -15.65
C GLN A 10 -0.17 18.14 -14.37
N ARG A 11 -0.81 18.16 -13.19
CA ARG A 11 -0.16 17.84 -11.91
C ARG A 11 -0.15 16.35 -11.60
N GLY A 12 -1.17 15.60 -12.00
CA GLY A 12 -1.17 14.14 -11.94
C GLY A 12 0.01 13.55 -12.73
N ASP A 13 0.28 14.12 -13.91
CA ASP A 13 1.39 13.73 -14.78
C ASP A 13 2.77 13.91 -14.12
N THR A 14 2.90 14.87 -13.20
CA THR A 14 4.15 15.12 -12.47
C THR A 14 4.22 14.43 -11.10
N LEU A 15 3.10 14.32 -10.38
CA LEU A 15 3.04 13.76 -9.04
C LEU A 15 3.04 12.23 -9.05
N GLY A 16 2.37 11.61 -10.03
CA GLY A 16 2.33 10.14 -10.16
C GLY A 16 3.73 9.52 -10.28
N PRO A 17 4.57 9.96 -11.21
CA PRO A 17 5.95 9.48 -11.33
C PRO A 17 6.80 9.73 -10.08
N ALA A 18 6.67 10.90 -9.44
CA ALA A 18 7.40 11.22 -8.21
C ALA A 18 7.00 10.32 -7.04
N LEU A 19 5.70 10.08 -6.86
CA LEU A 19 5.18 9.15 -5.85
C LEU A 19 5.58 7.71 -6.14
N ARG A 20 5.60 7.31 -7.42
CA ARG A 20 6.10 5.99 -7.82
C ARG A 20 7.59 5.84 -7.52
N ALA A 21 8.41 6.85 -7.81
CA ALA A 21 9.83 6.83 -7.46
C ALA A 21 10.04 6.65 -5.95
N LYS A 22 9.23 7.34 -5.12
CA LYS A 22 9.26 7.15 -3.66
C LYS A 22 8.81 5.75 -3.22
N ALA A 23 7.80 5.18 -3.87
CA ALA A 23 7.38 3.81 -3.61
C ALA A 23 8.51 2.81 -3.93
N VAL A 24 9.17 2.95 -5.08
CA VAL A 24 10.30 2.09 -5.48
C VAL A 24 11.45 2.20 -4.48
N GLU A 25 11.83 3.42 -4.10
CA GLU A 25 12.88 3.67 -3.09
C GLU A 25 12.57 2.96 -1.76
N GLN A 26 11.36 3.15 -1.23
CA GLN A 26 10.99 2.63 0.09
C GLN A 26 10.80 1.11 0.09
N VAL A 27 10.20 0.55 -0.97
CA VAL A 27 10.10 -0.90 -1.14
C VAL A 27 11.49 -1.52 -1.28
N GLY A 28 12.41 -0.87 -2.00
CA GLY A 28 13.81 -1.29 -2.09
C GLY A 28 14.48 -1.37 -0.71
N HIS A 29 14.24 -0.40 0.17
CA HIS A 29 14.72 -0.49 1.56
C HIS A 29 14.12 -1.68 2.33
N MET A 30 12.83 -1.99 2.12
CA MET A 30 12.20 -3.15 2.75
C MET A 30 12.76 -4.47 2.21
N HIS A 31 13.00 -4.58 0.91
CA HIS A 31 13.64 -5.76 0.31
C HIS A 31 15.04 -5.98 0.87
N ALA A 32 15.86 -4.93 0.94
CA ALA A 32 17.20 -5.01 1.53
C ALA A 32 17.16 -5.41 3.01
N TRP A 33 16.20 -4.88 3.77
CA TRP A 33 16.03 -5.26 5.18
C TRP A 33 15.62 -6.73 5.32
N LEU A 34 14.66 -7.22 4.53
CA LEU A 34 14.25 -8.63 4.54
C LEU A 34 15.38 -9.57 4.12
N GLU A 35 16.18 -9.17 3.14
CA GLU A 35 17.37 -9.92 2.73
C GLU A 35 18.41 -10.01 3.85
N ALA A 36 18.63 -8.92 4.59
CA ALA A 36 19.44 -8.94 5.80
C ALA A 36 18.83 -9.82 6.91
N GLN A 37 17.50 -9.88 7.03
CA GLN A 37 16.84 -10.79 7.99
C GLN A 37 17.00 -12.26 7.62
N LEU A 38 17.08 -12.61 6.33
CA LEU A 38 17.37 -13.98 5.90
C LEU A 38 18.75 -14.42 6.41
N ASP A 39 19.75 -13.54 6.34
CA ASP A 39 21.11 -13.79 6.87
C ASP A 39 21.68 -15.13 6.38
N GLY A 40 21.56 -15.38 5.07
CA GLY A 40 21.99 -16.63 4.43
C GLY A 40 21.12 -17.86 4.69
N ARG A 41 20.05 -17.74 5.50
CA ARG A 41 19.09 -18.82 5.77
C ARG A 41 18.07 -18.94 4.64
N ASP A 42 17.47 -20.12 4.56
CA ASP A 42 16.43 -20.43 3.59
C ASP A 42 15.05 -19.83 3.94
N TRP A 43 14.80 -19.53 5.23
CA TRP A 43 13.53 -19.06 5.74
C TRP A 43 13.72 -17.93 6.76
N LEU A 44 12.80 -16.97 6.77
CA LEU A 44 12.78 -15.88 7.76
C LEU A 44 12.49 -16.42 9.17
N ASN A 45 11.78 -17.54 9.25
CA ASN A 45 11.48 -18.21 10.51
C ASN A 45 12.63 -19.10 11.03
N GLY A 46 13.76 -19.21 10.31
CA GLY A 46 14.93 -19.99 10.72
C GLY A 46 15.07 -21.30 9.94
N GLU A 47 15.03 -22.44 10.64
CA GLU A 47 15.29 -23.77 10.03
C GLU A 47 14.19 -24.22 9.06
N GLY A 48 12.99 -23.67 9.18
CA GLY A 48 11.83 -24.06 8.38
C GLY A 48 10.83 -22.92 8.22
N PHE A 49 9.95 -23.07 7.24
CA PHE A 49 8.85 -22.14 6.97
C PHE A 49 7.95 -21.96 8.21
N GLY A 50 7.63 -20.72 8.56
CA GLY A 50 6.74 -20.42 9.67
C GLY A 50 6.16 -19.01 9.64
N TRP A 51 5.92 -18.45 10.83
CA TRP A 51 5.18 -17.19 10.98
C TRP A 51 5.90 -16.00 10.36
N GLY A 52 7.24 -15.96 10.44
CA GLY A 52 8.03 -14.92 9.79
C GLY A 52 7.82 -14.91 8.27
N ASP A 53 7.79 -16.09 7.65
CA ASP A 53 7.55 -16.22 6.22
C ASP A 53 6.11 -15.86 5.85
N LEU A 54 5.13 -16.40 6.58
CA LEU A 54 3.70 -16.10 6.38
C LEU A 54 3.39 -14.61 6.50
N ALA A 55 4.04 -13.92 7.42
CA ALA A 55 3.86 -12.49 7.60
C ALA A 55 4.48 -11.68 6.45
N ALA A 56 5.62 -12.11 5.92
CA ALA A 56 6.37 -11.34 4.93
C ALA A 56 5.94 -11.59 3.48
N VAL A 57 5.54 -12.82 3.12
CA VAL A 57 5.24 -13.18 1.72
C VAL A 57 4.23 -12.25 1.07
N PRO A 58 3.08 -11.91 1.70
CA PRO A 58 2.10 -11.03 1.08
C PRO A 58 2.67 -9.66 0.65
N TYR A 59 3.61 -9.11 1.43
CA TYR A 59 4.19 -7.79 1.14
C TYR A 59 5.19 -7.83 -0.02
N VAL A 60 5.98 -8.90 -0.15
CA VAL A 60 6.90 -9.06 -1.28
C VAL A 60 6.12 -9.42 -2.54
N THR A 61 5.11 -10.28 -2.44
CA THR A 61 4.23 -10.60 -3.56
C THR A 61 3.49 -9.37 -4.08
N ILE A 62 2.89 -8.57 -3.19
CA ILE A 62 2.13 -7.40 -3.63
C ILE A 62 3.05 -6.33 -4.25
N SER A 63 4.29 -6.19 -3.79
CA SER A 63 5.25 -5.27 -4.43
C SER A 63 5.54 -5.69 -5.87
N SER A 64 5.75 -6.99 -6.12
CA SER A 64 5.90 -7.55 -7.47
C SER A 64 4.65 -7.36 -8.32
N ILE A 65 3.45 -7.55 -7.77
CA ILE A 65 2.18 -7.27 -8.46
C ILE A 65 2.12 -5.80 -8.94
N PHE A 66 2.64 -4.86 -8.15
CA PHE A 66 2.75 -3.44 -8.52
C PHE A 66 4.02 -3.09 -9.34
N GLY A 67 4.71 -4.10 -9.87
CA GLY A 67 5.90 -3.96 -10.71
C GLY A 67 7.09 -3.38 -9.97
N ILE A 68 7.27 -3.78 -8.71
CA ILE A 68 8.44 -3.46 -7.88
C ILE A 68 8.97 -4.79 -7.33
N ASP A 69 9.72 -5.50 -8.18
CA ASP A 69 10.30 -6.79 -7.86
C ASP A 69 11.57 -6.65 -7.01
N PRO A 70 11.87 -7.64 -6.15
CA PRO A 70 13.20 -7.76 -5.58
C PRO A 70 14.25 -8.01 -6.66
N ASP A 71 15.52 -7.73 -6.35
CA ASP A 71 16.63 -8.01 -7.26
C ASP A 71 16.60 -9.51 -7.68
N PRO A 72 16.60 -9.83 -8.99
CA PRO A 72 16.57 -11.21 -9.49
C PRO A 72 17.65 -12.14 -8.91
N GLY A 73 18.81 -11.58 -8.50
CA GLY A 73 19.92 -12.30 -7.89
C GLY A 73 19.84 -12.44 -6.36
N SER A 74 18.91 -11.75 -5.71
CA SER A 74 18.81 -11.69 -4.24
C SER A 74 18.44 -13.03 -3.61
N ALA A 75 18.80 -13.19 -2.33
CA ALA A 75 18.27 -14.26 -1.49
C ALA A 75 16.75 -14.15 -1.34
N LEU A 76 16.20 -12.93 -1.42
CA LEU A 76 14.77 -12.69 -1.28
C LEU A 76 13.95 -13.32 -2.41
N VAL A 77 14.41 -13.25 -3.67
CA VAL A 77 13.74 -13.96 -4.79
C VAL A 77 13.81 -15.47 -4.60
N ARG A 78 14.94 -16.00 -4.12
CA ARG A 78 15.08 -17.45 -3.85
C ARG A 78 14.12 -17.90 -2.75
N TRP A 79 14.03 -17.13 -1.66
CA TRP A 79 13.09 -17.35 -0.57
C TRP A 79 11.64 -17.35 -1.07
N LEU A 80 11.25 -16.35 -1.88
CA LEU A 80 9.88 -16.22 -2.39
C LEU A 80 9.47 -17.42 -3.25
N LYS A 81 10.38 -17.94 -4.08
CA LYS A 81 10.15 -19.12 -4.93
C LYS A 81 9.92 -20.42 -4.15
N ARG A 82 10.32 -20.47 -2.87
CA ARG A 82 10.16 -21.65 -2.02
C ARG A 82 8.77 -21.69 -1.35
N ALA A 83 7.94 -20.65 -1.53
CA ALA A 83 6.62 -20.59 -0.94
C ALA A 83 5.81 -21.87 -1.16
N ARG A 84 5.10 -22.31 -0.12
CA ARG A 84 4.31 -23.54 -0.12
C ARG A 84 3.12 -23.45 -1.09
N PRO A 85 2.57 -24.59 -1.56
CA PRO A 85 1.37 -24.59 -2.42
C PRO A 85 0.18 -23.80 -1.86
N SER A 86 -0.04 -23.84 -0.54
CA SER A 86 -1.10 -23.07 0.11
C SER A 86 -0.89 -21.55 -0.01
N VAL A 87 0.37 -21.09 0.01
CA VAL A 87 0.71 -19.69 -0.16
C VAL A 87 0.54 -19.29 -1.64
N ALA A 88 1.02 -20.13 -2.57
CA ALA A 88 0.83 -19.93 -4.00
C ALA A 88 -0.66 -19.79 -4.36
N HIS A 89 -1.52 -20.62 -3.78
CA HIS A 89 -2.97 -20.52 -3.97
C HIS A 89 -3.54 -19.16 -3.53
N THR A 90 -3.16 -18.67 -2.35
CA THR A 90 -3.57 -17.33 -1.90
C THR A 90 -3.02 -16.21 -2.78
N VAL A 91 -1.82 -16.38 -3.34
CA VAL A 91 -1.28 -15.43 -4.32
C VAL A 91 -2.12 -15.44 -5.61
N GLU A 92 -2.53 -16.61 -6.10
CA GLU A 92 -3.42 -16.72 -7.26
C GLU A 92 -4.78 -16.05 -7.00
N GLU A 93 -5.37 -16.25 -5.82
CA GLU A 93 -6.61 -15.56 -5.43
C GLU A 93 -6.43 -14.03 -5.42
N ALA A 94 -5.30 -13.54 -4.91
CA ALA A 94 -5.00 -12.11 -4.94
C ALA A 94 -4.83 -11.58 -6.37
N LEU A 95 -4.10 -12.31 -7.22
CA LEU A 95 -3.91 -11.96 -8.64
C LEU A 95 -5.26 -11.88 -9.39
N ALA A 96 -6.21 -12.76 -9.08
CA ALA A 96 -7.54 -12.76 -9.68
C ALA A 96 -8.34 -11.48 -9.38
N THR A 97 -7.94 -10.68 -8.38
CA THR A 97 -8.57 -9.39 -8.06
C THR A 97 -8.01 -8.21 -8.84
N ILE A 98 -6.87 -8.35 -9.52
CA ILE A 98 -6.20 -7.27 -10.26
C ILE A 98 -7.09 -6.62 -11.34
N PRO A 99 -7.83 -7.38 -12.17
CA PRO A 99 -8.67 -6.77 -13.20
C PRO A 99 -9.69 -5.78 -12.64
N PHE A 100 -10.20 -6.05 -11.43
CA PHE A 100 -11.08 -5.10 -10.74
C PHE A 100 -10.32 -3.83 -10.34
N MET A 101 -9.07 -3.94 -9.89
CA MET A 101 -8.24 -2.80 -9.49
C MET A 101 -7.95 -1.83 -10.64
N GLU A 102 -7.85 -2.32 -11.89
CA GLU A 102 -7.66 -1.48 -13.08
C GLU A 102 -8.87 -0.54 -13.29
N THR A 103 -10.08 -1.01 -12.98
CA THR A 103 -11.32 -0.20 -13.11
C THR A 103 -11.48 0.85 -12.00
N LEU A 104 -10.72 0.75 -10.90
CA LEU A 104 -10.89 1.65 -9.75
C LEU A 104 -10.54 3.11 -10.09
N SER A 105 -9.62 3.36 -11.03
CA SER A 105 -9.27 4.72 -11.43
C SER A 105 -10.48 5.47 -12.00
N ASP A 106 -11.29 4.79 -12.82
CA ASP A 106 -12.49 5.36 -13.43
C ASP A 106 -13.61 5.53 -12.39
N LEU A 107 -13.76 4.56 -11.48
CA LEU A 107 -14.73 4.65 -10.38
C LEU A 107 -14.41 5.78 -9.40
N VAL A 108 -13.13 6.03 -9.13
CA VAL A 108 -12.67 7.19 -8.34
C VAL A 108 -12.95 8.49 -9.09
N SER A 109 -12.63 8.54 -10.38
CA SER A 109 -12.78 9.75 -11.20
C SER A 109 -14.25 10.15 -11.40
N SER A 110 -15.14 9.17 -11.47
CA SER A 110 -16.60 9.36 -11.54
C SER A 110 -17.25 9.68 -10.18
N GLY A 111 -16.50 9.62 -9.08
CA GLY A 111 -17.03 9.80 -7.72
C GLY A 111 -17.84 8.60 -7.19
N ALA A 112 -18.01 7.54 -7.99
CA ALA A 112 -18.69 6.30 -7.57
C ALA A 112 -17.92 5.54 -6.48
N PHE A 113 -16.61 5.79 -6.36
CA PHE A 113 -15.76 5.20 -5.34
C PHE A 113 -15.01 6.26 -4.53
N VAL A 114 -15.29 6.30 -3.22
CA VAL A 114 -14.62 7.19 -2.27
C VAL A 114 -13.51 6.44 -1.55
N ARG A 115 -12.27 6.88 -1.73
CA ARG A 115 -11.09 6.26 -1.11
C ARG A 115 -11.04 6.61 0.36
N HIS A 116 -10.97 5.61 1.23
CA HIS A 116 -10.75 5.83 2.66
C HIS A 116 -9.25 5.91 2.95
N TYR A 117 -8.78 7.09 3.37
CA TYR A 117 -7.40 7.30 3.81
C TYR A 117 -7.36 7.14 5.33
N ARG A 118 -6.74 6.04 5.77
CA ARG A 118 -6.45 5.73 7.18
C ARG A 118 -4.98 6.04 7.47
N ASP A 119 -4.61 6.13 8.75
CA ASP A 119 -3.31 6.54 9.29
C ASP A 119 -2.13 6.30 8.34
N HIS A 120 -1.75 5.04 8.07
CA HIS A 120 -0.58 4.71 7.25
C HIS A 120 -0.67 5.22 5.79
N ARG A 121 -1.86 5.22 5.18
CA ARG A 121 -2.04 5.71 3.80
C ARG A 121 -1.96 7.23 3.76
N LEU A 122 -2.58 7.90 4.73
CA LEU A 122 -2.50 9.36 4.84
C LEU A 122 -1.06 9.80 5.14
N GLU A 123 -0.41 9.16 6.10
CA GLU A 123 0.98 9.41 6.46
C GLU A 123 1.90 9.26 5.25
N TRP A 124 1.79 8.15 4.52
CA TRP A 124 2.61 7.92 3.33
C TRP A 124 2.42 9.01 2.28
N MET A 125 1.16 9.41 2.04
CA MET A 125 0.85 10.47 1.08
C MET A 125 1.43 11.81 1.50
N VAL A 126 1.40 12.16 2.78
CA VAL A 126 2.02 13.40 3.25
C VAL A 126 3.54 13.35 3.14
N ARG A 127 4.18 12.28 3.66
CA ARG A 127 5.65 12.14 3.67
C ARG A 127 6.27 12.02 2.28
N SER A 128 5.56 11.41 1.33
CA SER A 128 6.06 11.19 -0.03
C SER A 128 5.75 12.34 -0.99
N GLY A 129 5.18 13.46 -0.51
CA GLY A 129 4.88 14.64 -1.33
C GLY A 129 3.52 14.61 -2.05
N GLY A 130 2.65 13.67 -1.68
CA GLY A 130 1.31 13.48 -2.21
C GLY A 130 0.21 14.28 -1.52
N LEU A 131 0.54 15.25 -0.65
CA LEU A 131 -0.46 16.07 0.06
C LEU A 131 -1.52 16.68 -0.87
N GLN A 132 -1.11 17.12 -2.06
CA GLN A 132 -2.03 17.72 -3.03
C GLN A 132 -3.13 16.75 -3.47
N VAL A 133 -2.82 15.46 -3.62
CA VAL A 133 -3.82 14.42 -3.95
C VAL A 133 -4.85 14.29 -2.83
N VAL A 134 -4.42 14.44 -1.58
CA VAL A 134 -5.31 14.40 -0.41
C VAL A 134 -6.23 15.61 -0.40
N VAL A 135 -5.68 16.82 -0.57
CA VAL A 135 -6.45 18.07 -0.56
C VAL A 135 -7.47 18.10 -1.70
N GLU A 136 -7.06 17.75 -2.91
CA GLU A 136 -7.95 17.69 -4.07
C GLU A 136 -9.01 16.60 -3.89
N GLY A 137 -8.62 15.42 -3.41
CA GLY A 137 -9.57 14.35 -3.16
C GLY A 137 -10.62 14.67 -2.09
N LEU A 138 -10.27 15.46 -1.07
CA LEU A 138 -11.23 15.97 -0.09
C LEU A 138 -12.19 16.99 -0.71
N ALA A 139 -11.66 17.93 -1.50
CA ALA A 139 -12.47 18.95 -2.18
C ALA A 139 -13.44 18.34 -3.21
N ASP A 140 -13.02 17.25 -3.87
CA ASP A 140 -13.81 16.54 -4.88
C ASP A 140 -14.67 15.40 -4.29
N HIS A 141 -14.68 15.21 -2.97
CA HIS A 141 -15.37 14.10 -2.29
C HIS A 141 -14.96 12.68 -2.78
N THR A 142 -13.74 12.52 -3.29
CA THR A 142 -13.17 11.21 -3.71
C THR A 142 -12.23 10.61 -2.66
N ILE A 143 -11.97 11.33 -1.56
CA ILE A 143 -11.25 10.87 -0.36
C ILE A 143 -12.07 11.20 0.88
N ARG A 144 -12.06 10.29 1.85
CA ARG A 144 -12.59 10.51 3.21
C ARG A 144 -11.67 9.93 4.29
N PHE A 145 -11.78 10.48 5.49
CA PHE A 145 -11.11 9.97 6.69
C PHE A 145 -12.04 9.10 7.54
N THR A 146 -11.47 8.45 8.55
CA THR A 146 -12.25 7.71 9.54
C THR A 146 -13.12 8.67 10.32
N ASP A 147 -14.43 8.40 10.37
CA ASP A 147 -15.32 9.12 11.26
C ASP A 147 -15.05 8.71 12.71
N THR A 148 -14.55 9.67 13.48
CA THR A 148 -14.26 9.52 14.91
C THR A 148 -15.39 10.03 15.80
N ALA A 149 -16.43 10.68 15.26
CA ALA A 149 -17.54 11.22 16.04
C ALA A 149 -18.28 10.11 16.81
N ARG A 150 -18.37 8.92 16.22
CA ARG A 150 -18.92 7.71 16.88
C ARG A 150 -18.13 7.23 18.10
N PHE A 151 -16.88 7.68 18.28
CA PHE A 151 -16.04 7.36 19.43
C PHE A 151 -15.96 8.51 20.44
N ALA A 152 -16.60 9.65 20.16
CA ALA A 152 -16.58 10.83 21.01
C ALA A 152 -17.64 10.80 22.13
N ALA A 153 -18.21 9.63 22.44
CA ALA A 153 -19.16 9.50 23.55
C ALA A 153 -18.50 10.06 24.84
N PRO A 154 -19.15 11.01 25.53
CA PRO A 154 -18.58 11.58 26.74
C PRO A 154 -18.37 10.47 27.76
N TYR A 155 -17.18 10.42 28.33
CA TYR A 155 -16.92 9.63 29.54
C TYR A 155 -17.81 10.18 30.66
N THR A 156 -18.96 9.54 30.87
CA THR A 156 -19.75 9.75 32.09
C THR A 156 -19.03 9.00 33.19
N ALA A 157 -18.18 9.70 33.95
CA ALA A 157 -17.78 9.21 35.26
C ALA A 157 -19.06 8.93 36.04
N ALA A 158 -19.35 7.66 36.35
CA ALA A 158 -20.38 7.34 37.31
C ALA A 158 -20.03 8.09 38.60
N ALA A 159 -20.93 8.96 39.05
CA ALA A 159 -20.81 9.58 40.35
C ALA A 159 -20.64 8.45 41.38
N ALA A 160 -19.52 8.46 42.07
CA ALA A 160 -19.30 7.58 43.20
C ALA A 160 -20.18 8.11 44.34
N ASP A 161 -21.26 7.40 44.63
CA ASP A 161 -22.04 7.50 45.86
C ASP A 161 -21.43 6.60 46.95
#